data_AF-A0A497SAI4-F1
#
_entry.id   AF-A0A497SAI4-F1
#
_cell.length_a   1.000
_cell.length_b   1.000
_cell.length_c   1.000
_cell.angle_alpha   90.00
_cell.angle_beta   90.00
_cell.angle_gamma   90.00
#
_symmetry.space_group_name_H-M   'P 1'
#
loop_
_entity.id
_entity.type
_entity.pdbx_description
1 polymer ?
#
loop_
_entity_poly.entity_id
_entity_poly.type
_entity_poly.pdbx_seq_one_letter_code
_entity_poly.pdbx_strand_id
1 'polypeptide(L)'
;MAQEIALLVNIFYFIYTLIRNVIEYLLSTTLYQANPTYAERYADAISMLIPITVIWLILEFVEGFKKFVRFIVIIGWALVLISILITFI
;
A
#
# COMPACT_ATOMS: atom_id res chain seq x y z
N MET A 1 -4.66 17.98 19.82
CA MET A 1 -3.51 17.08 20.10
C MET A 1 -3.94 15.66 20.46
N ALA A 2 -4.54 15.35 21.63
CA ALA A 2 -4.84 13.95 22.01
C ALA A 2 -5.87 13.25 21.10
N GLN A 3 -6.91 13.97 20.67
CA GLN A 3 -7.93 13.43 19.75
C GLN A 3 -7.40 13.18 18.33
N GLU A 4 -6.47 13.99 17.84
CA GLU A 4 -5.86 13.83 16.51
C GLU A 4 -4.96 12.59 16.47
N ILE A 5 -4.19 12.36 17.53
CA ILE A 5 -3.35 11.17 17.68
C ILE A 5 -4.24 9.92 17.80
N ALA A 6 -5.33 9.98 18.57
CA ALA A 6 -6.28 8.88 18.68
C ALA A 6 -6.91 8.52 17.34
N LEU A 7 -7.28 9.52 16.52
CA LEU A 7 -7.81 9.30 15.17
C LEU A 7 -6.80 8.60 14.27
N LEU A 8 -5.55 9.04 14.25
CA LEU A 8 -4.50 8.40 13.47
C LEU A 8 -4.31 6.94 13.88
N VAL A 9 -4.14 6.68 15.19
CA VAL A 9 -3.98 5.32 15.71
C VAL A 9 -5.17 4.44 15.34
N ASN A 10 -6.39 4.96 15.40
CA ASN A 10 -7.59 4.20 15.08
C ASN A 10 -7.71 3.87 13.58
N ILE A 11 -7.26 4.78 12.71
CA ILE A 11 -7.19 4.53 11.25
C ILE A 11 -6.15 3.43 10.95
N PHE A 12 -4.96 3.51 11.54
CA PHE A 12 -3.94 2.47 11.37
C PHE A 12 -4.42 1.12 11.91
N TYR A 13 -5.10 1.11 13.06
CA TYR A 13 -5.67 -0.10 13.64
C TYR A 13 -6.79 -0.69 12.77
N PHE A 14 -7.64 0.16 12.19
CA PHE A 14 -8.69 -0.25 11.25
C PHE A 14 -8.10 -0.90 9.99
N ILE A 15 -7.08 -0.28 9.39
CA ILE A 15 -6.39 -0.82 8.20
C ILE A 15 -5.71 -2.15 8.53
N TYR A 16 -5.00 -2.23 9.67
CA TYR A 16 -4.40 -3.48 10.14
C TYR A 16 -5.44 -4.59 10.31
N THR A 17 -6.58 -4.27 10.93
CA THR A 17 -7.67 -5.23 11.17
C THR A 17 -8.30 -5.68 9.85
N LEU A 18 -8.51 -4.78 8.89
CA LEU A 18 -9.00 -5.12 7.55
C LEU A 18 -8.06 -6.09 6.83
N ILE A 19 -6.77 -5.78 6.80
CA ILE A 19 -5.75 -6.62 6.16
C ILE A 19 -5.70 -7.98 6.84
N ARG A 20 -5.68 -8.01 8.18
CA ARG A 20 -5.71 -9.24 8.97
C ARG A 20 -6.93 -10.11 8.63
N ASN A 21 -8.12 -9.51 8.60
CA ASN A 21 -9.36 -10.24 8.31
C ASN A 21 -9.38 -10.80 6.88
N VAL A 22 -8.87 -10.05 5.90
CA VAL A 22 -8.74 -10.54 4.51
C VAL A 22 -7.77 -11.72 4.45
N ILE A 23 -6.62 -11.63 5.13
CA ILE A 23 -5.64 -12.72 5.18
C ILE A 23 -6.25 -13.95 5.88
N GLU A 24 -6.91 -13.78 7.03
CA GLU A 24 -7.59 -14.87 7.74
C GLU A 24 -8.73 -15.50 6.91
N TYR A 25 -9.49 -14.71 6.17
CA TYR A 25 -10.52 -15.19 5.25
C TYR A 25 -9.91 -16.02 4.10
N LEU A 26 -8.82 -15.54 3.50
CA LEU A 26 -8.13 -16.25 2.43
C LEU A 26 -7.52 -17.56 2.95
N LEU A 27 -6.85 -17.52 4.11
CA LEU A 27 -6.28 -18.69 4.78
C LEU A 27 -7.36 -19.71 5.16
N SER A 28 -8.51 -19.24 5.65
CA SER A 28 -9.62 -20.14 6.04
C SER A 28 -10.33 -20.77 4.88
N THR A 29 -10.50 -20.03 3.79
CA THR A 29 -11.15 -20.54 2.58
C THR A 29 -10.22 -21.47 1.79
N THR A 30 -8.91 -21.28 1.85
CA THR A 30 -7.95 -22.07 1.05
C THR A 30 -7.23 -23.17 1.83
N LEU A 31 -6.65 -22.84 2.99
CA LEU A 31 -5.74 -23.71 3.74
C LEU A 31 -6.45 -24.48 4.86
N TYR A 32 -7.29 -23.81 5.66
CA TYR A 32 -7.98 -24.48 6.77
C TYR A 32 -9.07 -25.45 6.32
N GLN A 33 -9.67 -25.27 5.13
CA GLN A 33 -10.63 -26.23 4.56
C GLN A 33 -9.97 -27.50 3.99
N ALA A 34 -8.69 -27.45 3.60
CA ALA A 34 -8.03 -28.56 2.92
C ALA A 34 -7.52 -29.66 3.89
N ASN A 35 -6.83 -29.27 4.97
CA ASN A 35 -6.43 -30.15 6.09
C ASN A 35 -5.78 -29.29 7.21
N PRO A 36 -6.18 -29.42 8.49
CA PRO A 36 -5.56 -28.67 9.60
C PRO A 36 -4.03 -28.87 9.73
N THR A 37 -3.48 -30.01 9.29
CA THR A 37 -2.02 -30.26 9.29
C THR A 37 -1.26 -29.38 8.30
N TYR A 38 -1.89 -28.96 7.18
CA TYR A 38 -1.26 -28.04 6.24
C TYR A 38 -1.21 -26.63 6.80
N ALA A 39 -2.23 -26.22 7.54
CA ALA A 39 -2.28 -24.88 8.09
C ALA A 39 -1.10 -24.56 9.01
N GLU A 40 -0.67 -25.52 9.83
CA GLU A 40 0.50 -25.35 10.71
C GLU A 40 1.81 -25.25 9.91
N ARG A 41 1.97 -26.08 8.86
CA ARG A 41 3.16 -26.04 7.99
C ARG A 41 3.27 -24.78 7.15
N TYR A 42 2.14 -24.25 6.66
CA TYR A 42 2.14 -23.05 5.82
C TYR A 42 2.05 -21.75 6.63
N ALA A 43 1.59 -21.81 7.90
CA ALA A 43 1.58 -20.64 8.78
C ALA A 43 2.98 -20.05 8.98
N ASP A 44 4.00 -20.90 9.15
CA ASP A 44 5.40 -20.45 9.28
C ASP A 44 5.90 -19.76 8.00
N ALA A 45 5.66 -20.39 6.85
CA ALA A 45 6.05 -19.84 5.55
C ALA A 45 5.35 -18.50 5.25
N ILE A 46 4.04 -18.41 5.55
CA ILE A 46 3.25 -17.20 5.36
C ILE A 46 3.70 -16.10 6.31
N SER A 47 3.98 -16.43 7.58
CA SER A 47 4.50 -15.48 8.56
C SER A 47 5.85 -14.88 8.14
N MET A 48 6.71 -15.66 7.49
CA MET A 48 7.97 -15.16 6.91
C MET A 48 7.76 -14.27 5.68
N LEU A 49 6.73 -14.53 4.87
CA LEU A 49 6.45 -13.76 3.66
C LEU A 49 5.73 -12.42 3.94
N ILE A 50 4.95 -12.32 5.03
CA ILE A 50 4.24 -11.09 5.42
C ILE A 50 5.18 -9.88 5.50
N PRO A 51 6.30 -9.88 6.26
CA PRO A 51 7.15 -8.69 6.36
C PRO A 51 7.78 -8.31 5.02
N ILE A 52 8.16 -9.29 4.20
CA ILE A 52 8.71 -9.06 2.85
C ILE A 52 7.66 -8.40 1.95
N THR A 53 6.41 -8.86 2.03
CA THR A 53 5.28 -8.31 1.27
C THR A 53 4.97 -6.88 1.70
N VAL A 54 5.02 -6.59 3.00
CA VAL A 54 4.83 -5.23 3.53
C VAL A 54 5.92 -4.28 3.02
N ILE A 55 7.18 -4.70 3.05
CA ILE A 55 8.30 -3.90 2.52
C ILE A 55 8.10 -3.65 1.02
N TRP A 56 7.73 -4.69 0.26
CA TRP A 56 7.47 -4.56 -1.17
C TRP A 56 6.34 -3.57 -1.46
N LEU A 57 5.22 -3.63 -0.74
CA LEU A 57 4.11 -2.69 -0.88
C LEU A 57 4.52 -1.24 -0.59
N ILE A 58 5.35 -1.01 0.42
CA ILE A 58 5.87 0.33 0.74
C ILE A 58 6.74 0.85 -0.42
N LEU A 59 7.62 0.02 -0.96
CA LEU A 59 8.47 0.38 -2.09
C LEU A 59 7.64 0.71 -3.34
N GLU A 60 6.67 -0.14 -3.67
CA GLU A 60 5.75 0.06 -4.78
C GLU A 60 4.95 1.37 -4.63
N PHE A 61 4.49 1.68 -3.42
CA PHE A 61 3.80 2.93 -3.13
C PHE A 61 4.69 4.16 -3.37
N VAL A 62 5.94 4.12 -2.90
CA VAL A 62 6.93 5.19 -3.12
C VAL A 62 7.24 5.35 -4.62
N GLU A 63 7.38 4.25 -5.36
CA GLU A 63 7.60 4.30 -6.80
C GLU A 63 6.39 4.84 -7.57
N GLY A 64 5.18 4.42 -7.20
CA GLY A 64 3.92 4.94 -7.75
C GLY A 64 3.81 6.45 -7.50
N PHE A 65 4.11 6.90 -6.28
CA PHE A 65 4.11 8.33 -5.94
C PHE A 65 5.17 9.10 -6.74
N LYS A 66 6.38 8.56 -6.91
CA LYS A 66 7.41 9.17 -7.76
C LYS A 66 6.94 9.34 -9.21
N LYS A 67 6.24 8.35 -9.78
CA LYS A 67 5.67 8.44 -11.14
C LYS A 67 4.61 9.55 -11.22
N PHE A 68 3.73 9.65 -10.23
CA PHE A 68 2.72 10.70 -10.15
C PHE A 68 3.34 12.11 -10.04
N VAL A 69 4.30 12.30 -9.14
CA VAL A 69 5.02 13.59 -8.99
C VAL A 69 5.74 13.95 -10.28
N ARG A 70 6.42 13.00 -10.92
CA ARG A 70 7.09 13.23 -12.22
C ARG A 70 6.12 13.75 -13.27
N PHE A 71 4.92 13.17 -13.35
CA PHE A 71 3.89 13.62 -14.27
C PHE A 71 3.47 15.07 -14.02
N ILE A 72 3.22 15.44 -12.75
CA ILE A 72 2.89 16.83 -12.37
C ILE A 72 4.02 17.78 -12.78
N VAL A 73 5.27 17.43 -12.51
CA VAL A 73 6.43 18.26 -12.84
C VAL A 73 6.54 18.50 -14.34
N ILE A 74 6.37 17.46 -15.16
CA ILE A 74 6.40 17.58 -16.63
C ILE A 74 5.30 18.52 -17.12
N ILE A 75 4.07 18.37 -16.62
CA ILE A 75 2.96 19.26 -16.99
C ILE A 75 3.26 20.70 -16.58
N GLY A 76 3.75 20.90 -15.35
CA GLY A 76 4.10 22.23 -14.86
C GLY A 76 5.09 22.93 -15.78
N TRP A 77 6.16 22.26 -16.18
CA TRP A 77 7.14 22.81 -17.12
C TRP A 77 6.59 23.02 -18.52
N ALA A 78 5.78 22.09 -19.03
CA ALA A 78 5.15 22.24 -20.34
C ALA A 78 4.26 23.50 -20.40
N LEU A 79 3.47 23.75 -19.34
CA LEU A 79 2.64 24.94 -19.23
C LEU A 79 3.47 26.23 -19.18
N VAL A 80 4.60 26.24 -18.45
CA VAL A 80 5.51 27.39 -18.43
C VAL A 80 6.09 27.65 -19.81
N LEU A 81 6.52 26.62 -20.54
CA LEU A 81 7.05 26.80 -21.90
C LEU A 81 5.98 27.34 -22.85
N ILE A 82 4.75 26.84 -22.74
CA ILE A 82 3.62 27.33 -23.55
C ILE A 82 3.34 28.81 -23.23
N SER A 83 3.34 29.22 -21.96
CA SER A 83 3.07 30.62 -21.60
C SER A 83 4.15 31.57 -22.13
N ILE A 84 5.41 31.14 -22.09
CA ILE A 84 6.54 31.87 -22.67
C ILE A 84 6.34 32.04 -24.18
N LEU A 85 6.01 30.96 -24.90
CA LEU A 85 5.79 31.00 -26.34
C LEU A 85 4.62 31.93 -26.73
N ILE A 86 3.52 31.89 -25.98
CA ILE A 86 2.37 32.79 -26.19
C ILE A 86 2.77 34.24 -25.98
N THR A 87 3.67 34.54 -25.03
CA THR A 87 4.12 35.91 -24.74
C THR A 87 4.91 36.53 -25.91
N PHE A 88 5.54 35.69 -26.75
CA PHE A 88 6.36 36.14 -27.87
C PHE A 88 5.64 36.19 -29.22
N ILE A 89 4.36 35.77 -29.27
CA ILE A 89 3.49 35.82 -30.46
C ILE A 89 2.53 37.00 -30.33
#